data_AF-E4LAB1-F1
#
_entry.id   AF-E4LAB1-F1
#
_cell.length_a   1.000
_cell.length_b   1.000
_cell.length_c   1.000
_cell.angle_alpha   90.00
_cell.angle_beta   90.00
_cell.angle_gamma   90.00
#
_symmetry.space_group_name_H-M   'P 1'
#
loop_
_entity.id
_entity.type
_entity.pdbx_description
1 polymer ?
#
loop_
_entity_poly.entity_id
_entity_poly.type
_entity_poly.pdbx_seq_one_letter_code
_entity_poly.pdbx_strand_id
1 'polypeptide(L)'
;METKKASTQKSNSRIPKIELEKVDKNERWMLEKIDKNIKYTGCTLYSNGMYNVYRTRSIKTNIRIKSIPKGYSLMIVPTQTIQRYNLVMNHYYSPVTNELILYFKNEEVYEVFIKHGMPIAKLMLKKDIQYTIDHNEEEE
;
A
#
# COMPACT_ATOMS: atom_id res chain seq x y z
N MET A 1 -39.70 -1.95 -40.34
CA MET A 1 -38.75 -1.05 -39.65
C MET A 1 -38.36 -1.71 -38.34
N GLU A 2 -37.22 -2.39 -38.31
CA GLU A 2 -36.73 -3.03 -37.08
C GLU A 2 -35.74 -2.09 -36.39
N THR A 3 -36.08 -1.67 -35.18
CA THR A 3 -35.25 -0.82 -34.34
C THR A 3 -34.08 -1.63 -33.79
N LYS A 4 -32.87 -1.34 -34.28
CA LYS A 4 -31.62 -1.86 -33.71
C LYS A 4 -31.52 -1.36 -32.27
N LYS A 5 -31.58 -2.29 -31.30
CA LYS A 5 -31.27 -2.02 -29.90
C LYS A 5 -29.83 -1.49 -29.80
N ALA A 6 -29.68 -0.28 -29.27
CA ALA A 6 -28.38 0.28 -28.92
C ALA A 6 -27.70 -0.66 -27.92
N SER A 7 -26.60 -1.28 -28.33
CA SER A 7 -25.74 -2.01 -27.41
C SER A 7 -25.05 -0.97 -26.53
N THR A 8 -25.47 -0.88 -25.27
CA THR A 8 -24.75 -0.12 -24.25
C THR A 8 -23.37 -0.76 -24.11
N GLN A 9 -22.35 -0.14 -24.71
CA GLN A 9 -20.96 -0.43 -24.41
C GLN A 9 -20.77 -0.18 -22.90
N LYS A 10 -20.61 -1.25 -22.14
CA LYS A 10 -20.13 -1.17 -20.75
C LYS A 10 -18.77 -0.47 -20.82
N SER A 11 -18.69 0.75 -20.29
CA SER A 11 -17.41 1.39 -20.06
C SER A 11 -16.64 0.53 -19.07
N ASN A 12 -15.67 -0.23 -19.58
CA ASN A 12 -14.69 -0.92 -18.76
C ASN A 12 -13.76 0.16 -18.18
N SER A 13 -14.22 0.89 -17.17
CA SER A 13 -13.34 1.75 -16.39
C SER A 13 -12.31 0.85 -15.70
N ARG A 14 -11.11 0.83 -16.27
CA ARG A 14 -9.99 0.03 -15.78
C ARG A 14 -9.51 0.69 -14.50
N ILE A 15 -9.93 0.13 -13.38
CA ILE A 15 -9.60 0.66 -12.05
C ILE A 15 -8.10 0.51 -11.84
N PRO A 16 -7.41 1.57 -11.39
CA PRO A 16 -5.97 1.55 -11.15
C PRO A 16 -5.65 0.55 -10.01
N LYS A 17 -4.68 -0.34 -10.24
CA LYS A 17 -4.28 -1.39 -9.30
C LYS A 17 -2.77 -1.35 -9.06
N ILE A 18 -2.36 -1.42 -7.80
CA ILE A 18 -0.96 -1.63 -7.44
C ILE A 18 -0.65 -3.12 -7.58
N GLU A 19 0.49 -3.44 -8.17
CA GLU A 19 0.98 -4.81 -8.24
C GLU A 19 1.95 -5.06 -7.08
N LEU A 20 1.63 -6.06 -6.27
CA LEU A 20 2.39 -6.45 -5.08
C LEU A 20 2.88 -7.90 -5.21
N GLU A 21 4.07 -8.17 -4.69
CA GLU A 21 4.68 -9.50 -4.63
C GLU A 21 5.12 -9.80 -3.19
N LYS A 22 4.91 -11.05 -2.73
CA LYS A 22 5.53 -11.54 -1.49
C LYS A 22 7.02 -11.78 -1.72
N VAL A 23 7.88 -11.29 -0.83
CA VAL A 23 9.33 -11.55 -0.89
C VAL A 23 9.63 -13.00 -0.48
N ASP A 24 9.02 -13.49 0.60
CA ASP A 24 9.00 -14.91 0.97
C ASP A 24 7.64 -15.55 0.63
N LYS A 25 7.66 -16.53 -0.28
CA LYS A 25 6.46 -17.25 -0.77
C LYS A 25 5.90 -18.24 0.26
N ASN A 26 6.68 -18.63 1.27
CA ASN A 26 6.28 -19.61 2.29
C ASN A 26 5.40 -18.98 3.38
N GLU A 27 5.37 -17.65 3.48
CA GLU A 27 4.52 -16.97 4.46
C GLU A 27 3.07 -16.91 3.98
N ARG A 28 2.19 -17.64 4.66
CA ARG A 28 0.80 -17.83 4.22
C ARG A 28 -0.07 -16.59 4.40
N TRP A 29 0.13 -15.83 5.47
CA TRP A 29 -0.92 -14.99 6.08
C TRP A 29 -1.07 -13.57 5.48
N MET A 30 -0.12 -13.08 4.68
CA MET A 30 -0.14 -11.68 4.19
C MET A 30 -0.99 -11.39 2.95
N LEU A 31 -1.33 -12.40 2.13
CA LEU A 31 -2.03 -12.19 0.85
C LEU A 31 -3.52 -12.49 0.91
N GLU A 32 -4.02 -13.18 1.94
CA GLU A 32 -5.44 -13.57 2.01
C GLU A 32 -6.40 -12.37 2.18
N LYS A 33 -5.87 -11.19 2.50
CA LYS A 33 -6.63 -9.94 2.67
C LYS A 33 -6.34 -8.87 1.61
N ILE A 34 -5.56 -9.18 0.58
CA ILE A 34 -5.49 -8.32 -0.61
C ILE A 34 -6.76 -8.61 -1.41
N ASP A 35 -7.81 -7.90 -1.04
CA ASP A 35 -9.13 -8.01 -1.65
C ASP A 35 -8.99 -7.87 -3.17
N LYS A 36 -9.51 -8.84 -3.93
CA LYS A 36 -9.38 -8.88 -5.40
C LYS A 36 -10.10 -7.69 -6.08
N ASN A 37 -10.82 -6.88 -5.30
CA ASN A 37 -11.56 -5.70 -5.70
C ASN A 37 -11.04 -4.40 -5.05
N ILE A 38 -9.74 -4.09 -5.16
CA ILE A 38 -9.23 -2.74 -4.84
C ILE A 38 -9.75 -1.76 -5.89
N LYS A 39 -11.01 -1.36 -5.72
CA LYS A 39 -11.56 -0.12 -6.22
C LYS A 39 -11.14 0.94 -5.20
N TYR A 40 -9.98 1.55 -5.45
CA TYR A 40 -9.52 2.79 -4.81
C TYR A 40 -9.10 2.80 -3.32
N THR A 41 -9.06 1.69 -2.57
CA THR A 41 -8.76 1.81 -1.12
C THR A 41 -7.86 0.70 -0.57
N GLY A 42 -6.60 1.05 -0.26
CA GLY A 42 -5.90 0.52 0.91
C GLY A 42 -5.55 -0.98 0.94
N CYS A 43 -4.29 -1.35 0.64
CA CYS A 43 -3.75 -2.63 1.09
C CYS A 43 -3.25 -2.48 2.54
N THR A 44 -3.70 -3.31 3.47
CA THR A 44 -3.12 -3.31 4.83
C THR A 44 -1.80 -4.04 4.81
N LEU A 45 -0.75 -3.38 5.31
CA LEU A 45 0.57 -3.95 5.54
C LEU A 45 0.64 -4.46 6.97
N TYR A 46 1.28 -5.60 7.14
CA TYR A 46 1.37 -6.27 8.43
C TYR A 46 2.82 -6.54 8.79
N SER A 47 3.09 -6.64 10.10
CA SER A 47 4.42 -6.93 10.61
C SER A 47 4.81 -8.38 10.34
N ASN A 48 5.93 -8.58 9.65
CA ASN A 48 6.46 -9.91 9.40
C ASN A 48 7.24 -10.54 10.58
N GLY A 49 7.05 -10.03 11.79
CA GLY A 49 7.81 -10.53 12.92
C GLY A 49 7.39 -9.89 14.22
N MET A 50 8.01 -10.34 15.29
CA MET A 50 7.92 -9.70 16.57
C MET A 50 9.05 -8.68 16.69
N TYR A 51 8.69 -7.45 17.03
CA TYR A 51 9.62 -6.33 17.16
C TYR A 51 9.35 -5.58 18.46
N ASN A 52 10.44 -5.20 19.11
CA ASN A 52 10.42 -4.26 20.21
C ASN A 52 10.95 -2.90 19.70
N VAL A 53 10.13 -1.86 19.83
CA VAL A 53 10.44 -0.50 19.39
C VAL A 53 10.69 0.39 20.62
N TYR A 54 11.96 0.49 21.03
CA TYR A 54 12.37 1.37 22.13
C TYR A 54 12.74 2.78 21.68
N ARG A 55 13.50 2.91 20.57
CA ARG A 55 13.85 4.20 19.96
C ARG A 55 13.50 4.20 18.50
N THR A 56 14.19 3.40 17.72
CA THR A 56 14.01 3.31 16.28
C THR A 56 14.05 1.86 15.86
N ARG A 57 13.14 1.45 14.97
CA ARG A 57 13.09 0.08 14.48
C ARG A 57 12.59 0.02 13.05
N SER A 58 13.32 -0.74 12.23
CA SER A 58 12.84 -1.19 10.92
C SER A 58 12.02 -2.46 11.09
N ILE A 59 10.83 -2.47 10.50
CA ILE A 59 9.88 -3.56 10.53
C ILE A 59 9.65 -4.01 9.10
N LYS A 60 9.96 -5.28 8.85
CA LYS A 60 9.79 -5.93 7.56
C LYS A 60 8.32 -6.18 7.30
N THR A 61 7.90 -5.89 6.07
CA THR A 61 6.54 -6.19 5.60
C THR A 61 6.51 -7.42 4.72
N ASN A 62 7.66 -7.92 4.26
CA ASN A 62 7.79 -9.03 3.32
C ASN A 62 6.98 -8.83 2.01
N ILE A 63 6.72 -7.56 1.66
CA ILE A 63 6.05 -7.13 0.43
C ILE A 63 7.03 -6.34 -0.44
N ARG A 64 6.97 -6.61 -1.75
CA ARG A 64 7.59 -5.82 -2.81
C ARG A 64 6.51 -5.18 -3.66
N ILE A 65 6.74 -3.94 -4.07
CA ILE A 65 5.90 -3.25 -5.06
C ILE A 65 6.51 -3.48 -6.43
N LYS A 66 5.75 -4.12 -7.33
CA LYS A 66 6.17 -4.38 -8.72
C LYS A 66 5.93 -3.16 -9.59
N SER A 67 4.76 -2.56 -9.46
CA SER A 67 4.36 -1.41 -10.26
C SER A 67 3.30 -0.58 -9.56
N ILE A 68 3.33 0.72 -9.84
CA ILE A 68 2.32 1.70 -9.45
C ILE A 68 1.66 2.17 -10.76
N PRO A 69 0.32 2.26 -10.84
CA PRO A 69 -0.36 2.80 -12.02
C PRO A 69 0.15 4.19 -12.42
N LYS A 70 0.25 4.46 -13.72
CA LYS A 70 0.60 5.79 -14.25
C LYS A 70 -0.37 6.86 -13.74
N GLY A 71 0.16 8.04 -13.40
CA GLY A 71 -0.62 9.16 -12.85
C GLY A 71 -1.05 8.95 -11.40
N TYR A 72 -0.44 8.00 -10.69
CA TYR A 72 -0.62 7.81 -9.26
C TYR A 72 0.73 7.67 -8.54
N SER A 73 0.76 8.21 -7.33
CA SER A 73 1.82 8.02 -6.35
C SER A 73 1.35 7.11 -5.22
N LEU A 74 2.31 6.50 -4.53
CA LEU A 74 2.05 5.69 -3.36
C LEU A 74 2.01 6.55 -2.10
N MET A 75 1.04 6.30 -1.24
CA MET A 75 0.98 6.87 0.10
C MET A 75 0.88 5.74 1.12
N ILE A 76 1.73 5.76 2.16
CA ILE A 76 1.71 4.76 3.23
C ILE A 76 1.41 5.47 4.54
N VAL A 77 0.32 5.07 5.18
CA VAL A 77 -0.18 5.69 6.43
C VAL A 77 -0.22 4.66 7.56
N PRO A 78 0.08 5.04 8.81
CA PRO A 78 0.01 4.11 9.93
C PRO A 78 -1.44 3.63 10.13
N THR A 79 -1.62 2.41 10.61
CA THR A 79 -2.95 1.92 11.02
C THR A 79 -3.39 2.61 12.31
N GLN A 80 -4.70 2.62 12.58
CA GLN A 80 -5.23 3.13 13.87
C GLN A 80 -4.58 2.43 15.08
N THR A 81 -4.25 1.14 14.96
CA THR A 81 -3.53 0.39 15.99
C THR A 81 -2.16 1.01 16.27
N ILE A 82 -1.42 1.40 15.24
CA ILE A 82 -0.10 2.02 15.38
C ILE A 82 -0.19 3.47 15.84
N GLN A 83 -1.20 4.22 15.39
CA GLN A 83 -1.43 5.60 15.83
C GLN A 83 -1.61 5.73 17.35
N ARG A 84 -2.07 4.67 18.03
CA ARG A 84 -2.20 4.64 19.50
C ARG A 84 -0.87 4.58 20.25
N TYR A 85 0.22 4.24 19.58
CA TYR A 85 1.54 4.04 20.19
C TYR A 85 2.47 5.25 20.06
N ASN A 86 1.97 6.42 19.62
CA ASN A 86 2.79 7.63 19.38
C ASN A 86 4.08 7.37 18.58
N LEU A 87 4.00 6.45 17.61
CA LEU A 87 5.12 6.14 16.73
C LEU A 87 5.11 7.03 15.49
N VAL A 88 6.23 7.67 15.21
CA VAL A 88 6.47 8.34 13.93
C VAL A 88 6.89 7.30 12.89
N MET A 89 6.12 7.18 11.81
CA MET A 89 6.35 6.17 10.76
C MET A 89 6.90 6.80 9.48
N ASN A 90 7.96 6.19 8.95
CA ASN A 90 8.47 6.40 7.60
C ASN A 90 8.55 5.05 6.87
N HIS A 91 8.87 5.08 5.58
CA HIS A 91 9.08 3.88 4.79
C HIS A 91 10.27 4.05 3.86
N TYR A 92 10.91 2.94 3.51
CA TYR A 92 11.93 2.90 2.46
C TYR A 92 11.89 1.55 1.75
N TYR A 93 12.46 1.51 0.55
CA TYR A 93 12.69 0.26 -0.19
C TYR A 93 14.10 -0.22 0.08
N SER A 94 14.22 -1.45 0.56
CA SER A 94 15.53 -2.08 0.74
C SER A 94 16.23 -2.22 -0.61
N PRO A 95 17.42 -1.65 -0.83
CA PRO A 95 18.13 -1.76 -2.11
C PRO A 95 18.59 -3.20 -2.40
N VAL A 96 18.71 -4.04 -1.38
CA VAL A 96 19.18 -5.44 -1.51
C VAL A 96 18.02 -6.38 -1.82
N THR A 97 16.89 -6.23 -1.12
CA THR A 97 15.75 -7.16 -1.24
C THR A 97 14.61 -6.61 -2.09
N ASN A 98 14.66 -5.33 -2.44
CA ASN A 98 13.55 -4.58 -3.04
C ASN A 98 12.25 -4.75 -2.24
N GLU A 99 12.38 -4.92 -0.92
CA GLU A 99 11.28 -5.07 0.02
C GLU A 99 10.89 -3.70 0.56
N LEU A 100 9.59 -3.47 0.71
CA LEU A 100 9.06 -2.33 1.45
C LEU A 100 9.28 -2.54 2.95
N ILE A 101 10.06 -1.65 3.56
CA ILE A 101 10.35 -1.67 4.99
C ILE A 101 9.73 -0.43 5.64
N LEU A 102 9.07 -0.61 6.78
CA LEU A 102 8.55 0.49 7.58
C LEU A 102 9.51 0.81 8.71
N TYR A 103 9.84 2.08 8.85
CA TYR A 103 10.69 2.59 9.91
C TYR A 103 9.82 3.29 10.95
N PHE A 104 9.90 2.86 12.19
CA PHE A 104 9.18 3.47 13.30
C PHE A 104 10.18 4.13 14.26
N LYS A 105 9.93 5.39 14.60
CA LYS A 105 10.59 6.11 15.68
C LYS A 105 9.59 6.23 16.83
N ASN A 106 9.98 5.73 17.99
CA ASN A 106 9.28 5.90 19.24
C ASN A 106 9.80 7.16 19.93
N GLU A 107 8.90 8.09 20.23
CA GLU A 107 9.21 9.33 20.94
C GLU A 107 8.89 9.24 22.45
N GLU A 108 8.36 8.10 22.88
CA GLU A 108 8.02 7.80 24.26
C GLU A 108 9.17 7.10 25.00
N VAL A 109 9.08 7.07 26.33
CA VAL A 109 10.09 6.43 27.20
C VAL A 109 9.88 4.90 27.33
N TYR A 110 8.67 4.41 27.03
CA TYR A 110 8.31 3.00 27.14
C TYR A 110 8.42 2.25 25.82
N GLU A 111 8.66 0.96 25.91
CA GLU A 111 8.77 0.06 24.76
C GLU A 111 7.42 -0.27 24.12
N VAL A 112 7.37 -0.27 22.79
CA VAL A 112 6.19 -0.70 22.02
C VAL A 112 6.47 -2.06 21.39
N PHE A 113 5.63 -3.05 21.72
CA PHE A 113 5.72 -4.40 21.20
C PHE A 113 4.80 -4.59 19.99
N ILE A 114 5.41 -4.74 18.81
CA ILE A 114 4.70 -5.05 17.57
C ILE A 114 4.77 -6.56 17.35
N LYS A 115 3.61 -7.22 17.31
CA LYS A 115 3.49 -8.67 17.15
C LYS A 115 3.57 -9.07 15.68
N HIS A 116 4.01 -10.31 15.43
CA HIS A 116 3.90 -10.92 14.11
C HIS A 116 2.42 -10.97 13.68
N GLY A 117 2.13 -10.56 12.45
CA GLY A 117 0.76 -10.48 11.94
C GLY A 117 -0.03 -9.24 12.37
N MET A 118 0.56 -8.31 13.13
CA MET A 118 -0.11 -7.07 13.51
C MET A 118 -0.25 -6.13 12.30
N PRO A 119 -1.41 -5.50 12.06
CA PRO A 119 -1.57 -4.51 11.00
C PRO A 119 -0.83 -3.22 11.38
N ILE A 120 0.16 -2.83 10.58
CA ILE A 120 1.07 -1.72 10.91
C ILE A 120 0.89 -0.49 10.02
N ALA A 121 0.48 -0.67 8.77
CA ALA A 121 0.22 0.45 7.87
C ALA A 121 -0.85 0.12 6.82
N LYS A 122 -1.31 1.14 6.12
CA LYS A 122 -2.15 1.02 4.92
C LYS A 122 -1.45 1.68 3.75
N LEU A 123 -1.41 0.98 2.65
CA LEU A 123 -0.85 1.41 1.38
C LEU A 123 -1.98 1.89 0.48
N MET A 124 -1.91 3.14 0.06
CA MET A 124 -2.95 3.86 -0.68
C MET A 124 -2.37 4.44 -1.96
N LEU A 125 -3.22 4.61 -2.98
CA LEU A 125 -2.90 5.38 -4.18
C LEU A 125 -3.38 6.81 -4.01
N LYS A 126 -2.53 7.76 -4.38
CA LYS A 126 -2.87 9.18 -4.51
C LYS A 126 -2.76 9.54 -5.99
N LYS A 127 -3.80 10.12 -6.59
CA LYS A 127 -3.74 10.57 -7.99
C LYS A 127 -2.81 11.79 -8.07
N ASP A 128 -1.91 11.78 -9.04
CA ASP A 128 -0.99 12.90 -9.27
C ASP A 128 -1.71 13.99 -10.06
N ILE A 129 -1.73 15.21 -9.49
CA ILE A 129 -2.46 16.34 -10.06
C ILE A 129 -1.78 16.81 -11.37
N GLN A 130 -0.45 16.84 -11.41
CA GLN A 130 0.34 17.27 -12.57
C GLN A 130 0.06 16.43 -13.82
N TYR A 131 0.01 15.10 -13.68
CA TYR A 131 -0.32 14.18 -14.78
C TYR A 131 -1.72 14.42 -15.37
N THR A 132 -2.63 15.03 -14.60
CA THR A 132 -3.98 15.37 -15.08
C THR A 132 -3.99 16.63 -15.93
N ILE A 133 -3.00 17.51 -15.76
CA ILE A 133 -2.88 18.77 -16.52
C ILE A 133 -2.19 18.47 -17.86
N ASP A 134 -1.05 17.77 -17.83
CA ASP A 134 -0.25 17.48 -19.03
C ASP A 134 -0.99 16.62 -20.07
N HIS A 135 -1.94 15.77 -19.66
CA HIS A 135 -2.76 14.97 -20.57
C HIS A 135 -4.08 15.61 -21.00
N ASN A 136 -4.49 16.72 -20.38
CA ASN A 136 -5.59 17.50 -20.92
C ASN A 136 -5.12 18.42 -22.07
N GLU A 137 -3.82 18.76 -22.12
CA GLU A 137 -3.24 19.56 -23.21
C GLU A 137 -2.91 18.73 -24.47
N GLU A 138 -2.78 17.41 -24.37
CA GLU A 138 -2.57 16.50 -25.52
C GLU A 138 -3.88 16.02 -26.18
N GLU A 139 -5.04 16.28 -25.58
CA GLU A 139 -6.37 15.93 -26.12
C GLU A 139 -7.12 17.13 -26.75
N GLU A 140 -6.51 18.32 -26.83
CA GLU A 140 -6.96 19.47 -27.66
C GLU A 140 -6.28 19.50 -29.04
#